data_AF-A0A4Q4CMK4-F1
#
_entry.id   AF-A0A4Q4CMK4-F1
#
_cell.length_a   1.000
_cell.length_b   1.000
_cell.length_c   1.000
_cell.angle_alpha   90.00
_cell.angle_beta   90.00
_cell.angle_gamma   90.00
#
_symmetry.space_group_name_H-M   'P 1'
#
loop_
_entity.id
_entity.type
_entity.pdbx_description
1 polymer ?
#
loop_
_entity_poly.entity_id
_entity_poly.type
_entity_poly.pdbx_seq_one_letter_code
_entity_poly.pdbx_strand_id
1 'polypeptide(L)'
;LMGAGGVAAVIPAITPLDHVDNAPLEQPIVEEFRAGTITLSWDGEDERVVIEVFPVVEVEDPIEADEDELVDLPIDEPEPEELFVVRLTPVLARVFATRAASVVQAGRPSCQFCGGPVDASGHLCPRANGYRRTQV
;
A
#
# COMPACT_ATOMS: atom_id res chain seq x y z
N LEU A 1 11.75 39.07 6.78
CA LEU A 1 12.27 38.48 5.54
C LEU A 1 13.32 37.44 5.92
N MET A 2 12.88 36.26 6.35
CA MET A 2 13.78 35.14 6.64
C MET A 2 14.05 34.43 5.31
N GLY A 3 15.32 34.36 4.92
CA GLY A 3 15.73 33.73 3.67
C GLY A 3 15.59 32.21 3.76
N ALA A 4 14.83 31.63 2.83
CA ALA A 4 14.85 30.21 2.54
C ALA A 4 16.22 29.83 1.97
N GLY A 5 17.17 29.54 2.87
CA GLY A 5 18.47 28.97 2.54
C GLY A 5 18.37 27.46 2.41
N GLY A 6 17.65 26.97 1.41
CA GLY A 6 17.67 25.56 1.02
C GLY A 6 18.53 25.39 -0.23
N VAL A 7 19.56 24.54 -0.16
CA VAL A 7 20.24 24.08 -1.38
C VAL A 7 19.27 23.18 -2.13
N ALA A 8 18.70 23.67 -3.23
CA ALA A 8 17.68 22.96 -3.99
C ALA A 8 18.01 21.47 -4.15
N ALA A 9 17.19 20.59 -3.58
CA ALA A 9 17.41 19.16 -3.65
C ALA A 9 17.39 18.70 -5.11
N VAL A 10 18.45 18.01 -5.53
CA VAL A 10 18.52 17.44 -6.87
C VAL A 10 17.54 16.28 -6.95
N ILE A 11 16.51 16.42 -7.77
CA ILE A 11 15.53 15.35 -8.05
C ILE A 11 16.06 14.54 -9.25
N PRO A 12 16.50 13.28 -9.05
CA PRO A 12 17.06 12.51 -10.15
C PRO A 12 15.96 11.99 -11.09
N ALA A 13 16.23 12.04 -12.40
CA ALA A 13 15.33 11.52 -13.42
C ALA A 13 15.21 9.98 -13.37
N ILE A 14 16.28 9.29 -12.95
CA ILE A 14 16.36 7.84 -12.81
C ILE A 14 17.01 7.46 -11.48
N THR A 15 16.83 6.22 -11.04
CA THR A 15 17.53 5.72 -9.84
C THR A 15 19.04 5.70 -10.10
N PRO A 16 19.85 6.40 -9.28
CA PRO A 16 21.31 6.32 -9.36
C PRO A 16 21.80 4.87 -9.21
N LEU A 17 22.83 4.49 -9.95
CA LEU A 17 23.31 3.10 -10.01
C LEU A 17 23.77 2.56 -8.64
N ASP A 18 24.35 3.42 -7.83
CA ASP A 18 24.80 3.16 -6.45
C ASP A 18 23.64 3.05 -5.45
N HIS A 19 22.42 3.43 -5.85
CA HIS A 19 21.20 3.37 -5.04
C HIS A 19 20.20 2.33 -5.56
N VAL A 20 20.60 1.45 -6.49
CA VAL A 20 19.73 0.38 -6.98
C VAL A 20 19.51 -0.65 -5.88
N ASP A 21 18.26 -0.76 -5.43
CA ASP A 21 17.84 -1.66 -4.36
C ASP A 21 17.08 -2.88 -4.92
N ASN A 22 17.82 -3.96 -5.13
CA ASN A 22 17.31 -5.26 -5.57
C ASN A 22 17.52 -6.36 -4.51
N ALA A 23 17.87 -5.98 -3.28
CA ALA A 23 18.04 -6.95 -2.20
C ALA A 23 16.68 -7.61 -1.88
N PRO A 24 16.67 -8.87 -1.42
CA PRO A 24 15.45 -9.49 -0.92
C PRO A 24 14.88 -8.70 0.27
N LEU A 25 13.56 -8.74 0.45
CA LEU A 25 12.93 -8.21 1.67
C LEU A 25 13.36 -9.04 2.88
N GLU A 26 13.49 -8.38 4.03
CA GLU A 26 13.78 -9.03 5.30
C GLU A 26 12.63 -10.00 5.66
N GLN A 27 13.00 -11.18 6.14
CA GLN A 27 12.08 -12.25 6.50
C GLN A 27 12.04 -12.42 8.03
N PRO A 28 10.86 -12.69 8.64
CA PRO A 28 9.55 -12.85 8.00
C PRO A 28 8.85 -11.52 7.69
N ILE A 29 8.05 -11.49 6.62
CA ILE A 29 7.14 -10.35 6.34
C ILE A 29 5.87 -10.57 7.16
N VAL A 30 5.65 -9.74 8.18
CA VAL A 30 4.46 -9.76 9.04
C VAL A 30 3.61 -8.53 8.71
N GLU A 31 2.33 -8.73 8.44
CA GLU A 31 1.38 -7.63 8.24
C GLU A 31 1.13 -6.93 9.59
N GLU A 32 1.48 -5.66 9.69
CA GLU A 32 1.20 -4.84 10.88
C GLU A 32 -0.22 -4.26 10.83
N PHE A 33 -0.65 -3.79 9.66
CA PHE A 33 -1.99 -3.27 9.41
C PHE A 33 -2.33 -3.32 7.91
N ARG A 34 -3.62 -3.24 7.58
CA ARG A 34 -4.08 -3.09 6.19
C ARG A 34 -4.06 -1.63 5.78
N ALA A 35 -3.30 -1.30 4.75
CA ALA A 35 -3.29 0.04 4.17
C ALA A 35 -4.62 0.33 3.47
N GLY A 36 -5.27 1.42 3.87
CA GLY A 36 -6.45 2.00 3.24
C GLY A 36 -6.08 3.18 2.36
N THR A 37 -6.59 4.37 2.70
CA THR A 37 -6.30 5.61 1.97
C THR A 37 -4.82 5.95 2.04
N ILE A 38 -4.22 6.30 0.89
CA ILE A 38 -2.83 6.74 0.81
C ILE A 38 -2.79 8.15 0.20
N THR A 39 -2.19 9.09 0.93
CA THR A 39 -1.94 10.46 0.46
C THR A 39 -0.48 10.64 0.10
N LEU A 40 -0.22 11.39 -0.97
CA LEU A 40 1.12 11.75 -1.43
C LEU A 40 1.23 13.28 -1.48
N SER A 41 2.26 13.83 -0.84
CA SER A 41 2.52 15.27 -0.85
C SER A 41 4.02 15.60 -0.93
N TRP A 42 4.32 16.87 -1.18
CA TRP A 42 5.68 17.41 -1.17
C TRP A 42 5.79 18.47 -0.07
N ASP A 43 6.74 18.26 0.84
CA ASP A 43 7.13 19.25 1.83
C ASP A 43 8.25 20.12 1.25
N GLY A 44 7.95 21.39 1.00
CA GLY A 44 8.90 22.36 0.45
C GLY A 44 9.87 22.96 1.46
N GLU A 45 9.63 22.81 2.77
CA GLU A 45 10.53 23.30 3.82
C GLU A 45 11.71 22.34 3.98
N ASP A 46 11.41 21.04 4.08
CA ASP A 46 12.42 19.98 4.24
C ASP A 46 12.87 19.35 2.91
N GLU A 47 12.22 19.70 1.80
CA GLU A 47 12.39 19.06 0.49
C GLU A 47 12.20 17.54 0.55
N ARG A 48 11.01 17.10 0.97
CA ARG A 48 10.68 15.68 1.16
C ARG A 48 9.40 15.29 0.45
N VAL A 49 9.38 14.08 -0.10
CA VAL A 49 8.14 13.40 -0.46
C VAL A 49 7.57 12.81 0.81
N VAL A 50 6.31 13.11 1.10
CA VAL A 50 5.59 12.59 2.27
C VAL A 50 4.50 11.64 1.77
N ILE A 51 4.49 10.43 2.32
CA ILE A 51 3.49 9.40 2.08
C ILE A 51 2.77 9.16 3.40
N GLU A 52 1.48 9.36 3.39
CA GLU A 52 0.59 9.17 4.53
C GLU A 52 -0.31 7.97 4.24
N VAL A 53 -0.31 6.98 5.11
CA VAL A 53 -1.08 5.75 4.96
C VAL A 53 -2.02 5.62 6.13
N PHE A 54 -3.31 5.67 5.84
CA PHE A 54 -4.37 5.45 6.80
C PHE A 54 -4.72 3.96 6.84
N PRO A 55 -4.76 3.32 8.02
CA PRO A 55 -5.17 1.93 8.15
C PRO A 55 -6.66 1.78 7.80
N VAL A 56 -7.03 0.62 7.28
CA VAL A 56 -8.44 0.22 7.17
C VAL A 56 -8.95 -0.13 8.56
N VAL A 57 -10.00 0.56 9.01
CA VAL A 57 -10.75 0.17 10.20
C VAL A 57 -11.87 -0.76 9.76
N GLU A 58 -11.81 -2.03 10.17
CA GLU A 58 -12.90 -2.98 9.95
C GLU A 58 -14.00 -2.68 10.98
N VAL A 59 -15.15 -2.19 10.50
CA VAL A 59 -16.35 -2.07 11.34
C VAL A 59 -16.95 -3.45 11.44
N GLU A 60 -16.97 -4.03 12.64
CA GLU A 60 -17.80 -5.20 12.91
C GLU A 60 -19.26 -4.74 12.91
N ASP A 61 -19.94 -4.87 11.76
CA ASP A 61 -21.39 -4.67 11.69
C ASP A 61 -22.05 -5.61 12.71
N PRO A 62 -22.89 -5.11 13.65
CA PRO A 62 -23.63 -5.97 14.53
C PRO A 62 -24.61 -6.81 13.69
N ILE A 63 -24.27 -8.08 13.47
CA ILE A 63 -25.03 -9.03 12.63
C ILE A 63 -26.42 -9.35 13.23
N GLU A 64 -26.76 -8.79 14.39
CA GLU A 64 -28.00 -9.05 15.13
C GLU A 64 -29.04 -7.91 15.07
N ALA A 65 -28.79 -6.82 14.34
CA ALA A 65 -29.78 -5.76 14.15
C ALA A 65 -30.76 -6.12 13.01
N ASP A 66 -32.07 -5.96 13.25
CA ASP A 66 -33.10 -6.10 12.21
C ASP A 66 -32.80 -5.10 11.07
N GLU A 67 -33.03 -5.46 9.81
CA GLU A 67 -32.74 -4.59 8.64
C GLU A 67 -33.40 -3.20 8.76
N ASP A 68 -34.54 -3.14 9.46
CA ASP A 68 -35.29 -1.90 9.74
C ASP A 68 -34.64 -1.02 10.84
N GLU A 69 -33.80 -1.59 11.72
CA GLU A 69 -33.11 -0.88 12.81
C GLU A 69 -31.73 -0.34 12.37
N LEU A 70 -31.15 -0.91 11.31
CA LEU A 70 -29.88 -0.47 10.70
C LEU A 70 -29.99 0.85 9.93
N VAL A 71 -31.19 1.24 9.48
CA VAL A 71 -31.40 2.44 8.63
C VAL A 71 -31.28 3.74 9.41
N ASP A 72 -31.56 3.73 10.72
CA ASP A 72 -31.55 4.90 11.60
C ASP A 72 -30.27 5.04 12.46
N LEU A 73 -29.31 4.12 12.30
CA LEU A 73 -28.01 4.25 12.96
C LEU A 73 -27.15 5.28 12.21
N PRO A 74 -26.59 6.29 12.90
CA PRO A 74 -25.56 7.11 12.29
C PRO A 74 -24.38 6.19 11.95
N ILE A 75 -24.09 6.04 10.66
CA ILE A 75 -22.82 5.47 10.21
C ILE A 75 -21.77 6.53 10.52
N ASP A 76 -21.22 6.50 11.73
CA ASP A 76 -19.97 7.20 12.00
C ASP A 76 -18.90 6.46 11.21
N GLU A 77 -18.40 7.08 10.14
CA GLU A 77 -17.19 6.59 9.47
C GLU A 77 -16.07 6.63 10.53
N PRO A 78 -15.53 5.48 10.96
CA PRO A 78 -14.52 5.48 12.00
C PRO A 78 -13.28 6.21 11.47
N GLU A 79 -12.90 7.30 12.13
CA GLU A 79 -11.62 7.93 11.87
C GLU A 79 -10.50 6.99 12.32
N PRO A 80 -9.51 6.69 11.46
CA PRO A 80 -8.39 5.86 11.86
C PRO A 80 -7.62 6.52 13.00
N GLU A 81 -7.47 5.82 14.12
CA GLU A 81 -6.76 6.33 15.31
C GLU A 81 -5.25 6.50 15.08
N GLU A 82 -4.71 5.83 14.05
CA GLU A 82 -3.29 5.80 13.73
C GLU A 82 -3.03 6.23 12.29
N LEU A 83 -1.93 6.98 12.08
CA LEU A 83 -1.45 7.40 10.77
C LEU A 83 0.01 6.98 10.60
N PHE A 84 0.30 6.18 9.56
CA PHE A 84 1.65 5.83 9.21
C PHE A 84 2.24 6.84 8.21
N VAL A 85 3.33 7.51 8.58
CA VAL A 85 3.95 8.57 7.75
C VAL A 85 5.36 8.17 7.35
N VAL A 86 5.63 8.19 6.05
CA VAL A 86 6.96 8.00 5.46
C VAL A 86 7.43 9.32 4.84
N ARG A 87 8.62 9.77 5.22
CA ARG A 87 9.27 10.98 4.65
C ARG A 87 10.53 10.57 3.90
N LEU A 88 10.54 10.79 2.59
CA LEU A 88 11.63 10.38 1.70
C LEU A 88 12.34 11.59 1.11
N THR A 89 13.67 11.52 1.01
CA THR A 89 14.42 12.44 0.15
C THR A 89 14.03 12.21 -1.32
N PRO A 90 14.23 13.18 -2.23
CA PRO A 90 13.91 12.98 -3.65
C PRO A 90 14.61 11.78 -4.28
N VAL A 91 15.86 11.50 -3.86
CA VAL A 91 16.61 10.32 -4.31
C VAL A 91 15.95 9.04 -3.82
N LEU A 92 15.60 8.96 -2.53
CA LEU A 92 14.93 7.77 -1.98
C LEU A 92 13.54 7.57 -2.57
N ALA A 93 12.78 8.64 -2.83
CA ALA A 93 11.49 8.55 -3.50
C ALA A 93 11.63 7.95 -4.92
N ARG A 94 12.68 8.32 -5.66
CA ARG A 94 13.00 7.72 -6.97
C ARG A 94 13.34 6.24 -6.84
N VAL A 95 14.21 5.89 -5.90
CA VAL A 95 14.61 4.49 -5.62
C VAL A 95 13.39 3.64 -5.28
N PHE A 96 12.57 4.13 -4.34
CA PHE A 96 11.33 3.49 -3.91
C PHE A 96 10.38 3.27 -5.09
N ALA A 97 10.14 4.29 -5.92
CA ALA A 97 9.26 4.16 -7.08
C ALA A 97 9.77 3.10 -8.09
N THR A 98 11.08 3.04 -8.33
CA THR A 98 11.68 2.01 -9.20
C THR A 98 11.51 0.61 -8.61
N ARG A 99 11.82 0.42 -7.33
CA ARG A 99 11.68 -0.89 -6.66
C ARG A 99 10.22 -1.33 -6.58
N ALA A 100 9.31 -0.43 -6.20
CA ALA A 100 7.88 -0.70 -6.13
C ALA A 100 7.33 -1.11 -7.50
N ALA A 101 7.73 -0.44 -8.59
CA ALA A 101 7.34 -0.84 -9.95
C ALA A 101 7.81 -2.26 -10.29
N SER A 102 9.04 -2.63 -9.93
CA SER A 102 9.55 -3.99 -10.13
C SER A 102 8.76 -5.03 -9.34
N VAL A 103 8.40 -4.73 -8.08
CA VAL A 103 7.60 -5.63 -7.23
C VAL A 103 6.19 -5.82 -7.81
N VAL A 104 5.53 -4.73 -8.21
CA VAL A 104 4.20 -4.79 -8.83
C VAL A 104 4.22 -5.57 -10.15
N GLN A 105 5.26 -5.39 -10.97
CA GLN A 105 5.42 -6.11 -12.24
C GLN A 105 5.64 -7.61 -12.08
N ALA A 106 6.22 -8.06 -10.97
CA ALA A 106 6.36 -9.49 -10.68
C ALA A 106 4.99 -10.19 -10.59
N GLY A 107 3.95 -9.44 -10.22
CA GLY A 107 2.55 -9.88 -10.24
C GLY A 107 2.24 -10.99 -9.24
N ARG A 108 0.97 -11.41 -9.23
CA ARG A 108 0.52 -12.58 -8.48
C ARG A 108 0.81 -13.86 -9.28
N PRO A 109 1.09 -15.00 -8.62
CA PRO A 109 1.21 -16.30 -9.30
C PRO A 109 0.00 -16.57 -10.20
N SER A 110 0.23 -17.13 -11.39
CA SER A 110 -0.85 -17.43 -12.34
C SER A 110 -1.45 -18.81 -12.10
N CYS A 111 -2.79 -18.90 -12.18
CA CYS A 111 -3.52 -20.15 -12.09
C CYS A 111 -3.23 -21.03 -13.31
N GLN A 112 -2.79 -22.26 -13.08
CA GLN A 112 -2.37 -23.17 -14.16
C GLN A 112 -3.52 -23.60 -15.10
N PHE A 113 -4.78 -23.40 -14.70
CA PHE A 113 -5.94 -23.73 -15.52
C PHE A 113 -6.44 -22.54 -16.35
N CYS A 114 -6.71 -21.39 -15.70
CA CYS A 114 -7.31 -20.23 -16.35
C CYS A 114 -6.34 -19.09 -16.68
N GLY A 115 -5.11 -19.12 -16.17
CA GLY A 115 -4.12 -18.04 -16.32
C GLY A 115 -4.38 -16.80 -15.47
N GLY A 116 -5.48 -16.76 -14.70
CA GLY A 116 -5.82 -15.65 -13.82
C GLY A 116 -4.91 -15.56 -12.59
N PRO A 117 -4.82 -14.39 -11.93
CA PRO A 117 -3.97 -14.20 -10.76
C PRO A 117 -4.52 -14.93 -9.53
N VAL A 118 -3.61 -15.48 -8.72
CA VAL A 118 -3.91 -16.20 -7.49
C VAL A 118 -3.58 -15.35 -6.27
N ASP A 119 -4.57 -15.14 -5.40
CA ASP A 119 -4.40 -14.47 -4.10
C ASP A 119 -3.81 -15.41 -3.05
N ALA A 120 -3.27 -14.85 -1.98
CA ALA A 120 -2.77 -15.61 -0.83
C ALA A 120 -3.86 -16.50 -0.21
N SER A 121 -5.12 -16.03 -0.19
CA SER A 121 -6.29 -16.80 0.26
C SER A 121 -6.82 -17.82 -0.75
N GLY A 122 -6.19 -17.91 -1.93
CA GLY A 122 -6.56 -18.78 -3.04
C GLY A 122 -7.34 -18.07 -4.15
N HIS A 123 -7.70 -18.81 -5.20
CA HIS A 123 -8.40 -18.27 -6.37
C HIS A 123 -9.62 -19.11 -6.74
N LEU A 124 -10.73 -18.45 -7.09
CA LEU A 124 -11.93 -19.10 -7.63
C LEU A 124 -11.76 -19.34 -9.14
N CYS A 125 -11.28 -20.52 -9.53
CA CYS A 125 -11.02 -20.81 -10.93
C CYS A 125 -12.30 -21.17 -11.71
N PRO A 126 -12.71 -20.41 -12.74
CA PRO A 126 -13.89 -20.73 -13.54
C PRO A 126 -13.74 -22.05 -14.32
N ARG A 127 -12.50 -22.42 -14.71
CA ARG A 127 -12.21 -23.69 -15.40
C ARG A 127 -12.19 -24.91 -14.48
N ALA A 128 -12.18 -24.71 -13.16
CA ALA A 128 -12.23 -25.77 -12.17
C ALA A 128 -13.49 -25.69 -11.29
N ASN A 129 -14.58 -25.08 -11.80
CA ASN A 129 -15.85 -24.90 -11.10
C ASN A 129 -15.72 -24.28 -9.69
N GLY A 130 -14.81 -23.32 -9.52
CA GLY A 130 -14.63 -22.60 -8.26
C GLY A 130 -13.74 -23.28 -7.22
N TYR A 131 -13.04 -24.37 -7.56
CA TYR A 131 -12.08 -25.00 -6.64
C TYR A 131 -10.97 -24.02 -6.21
N ARG A 132 -10.86 -23.77 -4.89
CA ARG A 132 -9.79 -22.96 -4.28
C ARG A 132 -8.61 -23.87 -3.91
N ARG A 133 -7.42 -23.56 -4.43
CA ARG A 133 -6.16 -24.14 -3.94
C ARG A 133 -5.49 -23.07 -3.09
N THR A 134 -5.29 -23.34 -1.81
CA THR A 134 -4.38 -22.56 -0.97
C THR A 134 -2.96 -22.95 -1.40
N GLN A 135 -2.10 -21.99 -1.75
CA GLN A 135 -0.69 -22.33 -1.99
C GLN A 135 -0.09 -22.77 -0.65
N VAL A 136 0.42 -24.00 -0.61
CA VAL A 136 1.27 -24.53 0.47
C VAL A 136 2.71 -24.18 0.16
#